data_AF-A0A1Q7QSA7-F1
#
_entry.id   AF-A0A1Q7QSA7-F1
#
_cell.length_a   1.000
_cell.length_b   1.000
_cell.length_c   1.000
_cell.angle_alpha   90.00
_cell.angle_beta   90.00
_cell.angle_gamma   90.00
#
_symmetry.space_group_name_H-M   'P 1'
#
loop_
_entity.id
_entity.type
_entity.pdbx_description
1 polymer ?
#
loop_
_entity_poly.entity_id
_entity_poly.type
_entity_poly.pdbx_seq_one_letter_code
_entity_poly.pdbx_strand_id
1 'polypeptide(L)'
;MLDRMVKTARLNGETILSLKEDPTATGQALTVLAIAGLSLGVGFTTSIGLEARYVLLGAIFGAILSIVLGFVWLSLTFLIGTRIFEVTSDYWSLARPMFFATSPGLAFLFMSIPVWVVSDIARAVGVVWIAISTVFAVRAALGFDTQRSLLTFILVALIVIISYGLVSSI
;
A
#
# COMPACT_ATOMS: atom_id res chain seq x y z
N MET A 1 11.32 7.74 -10.99
CA MET A 1 10.19 6.96 -10.43
C MET A 1 10.51 5.48 -10.28
N LEU A 2 10.74 4.71 -11.37
CA LEU A 2 10.97 3.25 -11.29
C LEU A 2 12.12 2.85 -10.35
N ASP A 3 13.27 3.54 -10.43
CA ASP A 3 14.39 3.30 -9.51
C ASP A 3 13.97 3.48 -8.04
N ARG A 4 13.22 4.55 -7.73
CA ARG A 4 12.67 4.80 -6.39
C ARG A 4 11.68 3.72 -5.95
N MET A 5 10.85 3.20 -6.86
CA MET A 5 9.94 2.08 -6.57
C MET A 5 10.71 0.82 -6.18
N VAL A 6 11.72 0.43 -6.97
CA VAL A 6 12.54 -0.76 -6.70
C VAL A 6 13.29 -0.62 -5.38
N LYS A 7 13.92 0.53 -5.14
CA LYS A 7 14.64 0.80 -3.88
C LYS A 7 13.70 0.81 -2.68
N THR A 8 12.50 1.38 -2.81
CA THR A 8 11.51 1.39 -1.73
C THR A 8 10.97 -0.01 -1.45
N ALA A 9 10.68 -0.81 -2.48
CA ALA A 9 10.30 -2.23 -2.35
C ALA A 9 11.40 -3.08 -1.69
N ARG A 10 12.67 -2.68 -1.84
CA ARG A 10 13.84 -3.27 -1.16
C ARG A 10 14.13 -2.64 0.20
N LEU A 11 13.21 -1.84 0.74
CA LEU A 11 13.30 -1.23 2.08
C LEU A 11 14.51 -0.30 2.25
N ASN A 12 14.96 0.35 1.18
CA ASN A 12 16.09 1.27 1.23
C ASN A 12 15.71 2.55 1.99
N GLY A 13 16.27 2.72 3.19
CA GLY A 13 15.94 3.84 4.08
C GLY A 13 16.26 5.22 3.51
N GLU A 14 17.36 5.37 2.79
CA GLU A 14 17.76 6.63 2.16
C GLU A 14 16.72 7.10 1.12
N THR A 15 16.25 6.17 0.27
CA THR A 15 15.20 6.47 -0.71
C THR A 15 13.89 6.86 -0.02
N ILE A 16 13.51 6.15 1.04
CA ILE A 16 12.29 6.45 1.82
C ILE A 16 12.37 7.86 2.44
N LEU A 17 13.51 8.24 3.01
CA LEU A 17 13.73 9.58 3.54
C LEU A 17 13.72 10.64 2.43
N SER A 18 14.37 10.37 1.29
CA SER A 18 14.33 11.29 0.15
C SER A 18 12.91 11.56 -0.35
N LEU A 19 12.02 10.56 -0.30
CA LEU A 19 10.62 10.70 -0.68
C LEU A 19 9.82 11.57 0.30
N LYS A 20 10.14 11.50 1.60
CA LYS A 20 9.56 12.36 2.64
C LYS A 20 9.86 13.83 2.36
N GLU A 21 11.10 14.12 1.94
CA GLU A 21 11.64 15.48 1.75
C GLU A 21 11.35 16.07 0.36
N ASP A 22 11.03 15.24 -0.63
CA ASP A 22 10.80 15.68 -2.02
C ASP A 22 9.31 16.01 -2.29
N PRO A 23 8.88 17.29 -2.31
CA PRO A 23 7.49 17.65 -2.59
C PRO A 23 7.03 17.31 -4.01
N THR A 24 7.96 17.23 -4.96
CA THR A 24 7.66 16.91 -6.37
C THR A 24 7.29 15.44 -6.57
N ALA A 25 7.60 14.58 -5.59
CA ALA A 25 7.29 13.15 -5.63
C ALA A 25 5.80 12.82 -5.37
N THR A 26 4.98 13.81 -4.98
CA THR A 26 3.56 13.59 -4.64
C THR A 26 2.76 12.95 -5.78
N GLY A 27 2.92 13.47 -7.01
CA GLY A 27 2.27 12.88 -8.18
C GLY A 27 2.74 11.45 -8.47
N GLN A 28 4.05 11.22 -8.35
CA GLN A 28 4.63 9.87 -8.52
C GLN A 28 4.09 8.89 -7.48
N ALA A 29 3.96 9.32 -6.22
CA ALA A 29 3.47 8.49 -5.13
C ALA A 29 2.02 8.02 -5.38
N LEU A 30 1.15 8.93 -5.82
CA LEU A 30 -0.22 8.60 -6.22
C LEU A 30 -0.25 7.66 -7.43
N THR A 31 0.64 7.86 -8.41
CA THR A 31 0.78 6.94 -9.55
C THR A 31 1.21 5.54 -9.11
N VAL A 32 2.16 5.43 -8.19
CA VAL A 32 2.60 4.12 -7.65
C VAL A 32 1.44 3.41 -6.95
N LEU A 33 0.70 4.12 -6.11
CA LEU A 33 -0.48 3.58 -5.43
C LEU A 33 -1.52 3.08 -6.44
N ALA A 34 -1.83 3.89 -7.46
CA ALA A 34 -2.75 3.52 -8.52
C ALA A 34 -2.28 2.30 -9.32
N ILE A 35 -0.97 2.20 -9.64
CA ILE A 35 -0.37 1.04 -10.31
C ILE A 35 -0.51 -0.23 -9.46
N ALA A 36 -0.29 -0.14 -8.15
CA ALA A 36 -0.49 -1.27 -7.25
C ALA A 36 -1.96 -1.73 -7.24
N GLY A 37 -2.91 -0.79 -7.20
CA GLY A 37 -4.34 -1.07 -7.33
C GLY A 37 -4.73 -1.69 -8.67
N LEU A 38 -4.24 -1.12 -9.77
CA LEU A 38 -4.42 -1.67 -11.13
C LEU A 38 -3.93 -3.12 -11.20
N SER A 39 -2.74 -3.38 -10.66
CA SER A 39 -2.13 -4.71 -10.64
C SER A 39 -2.97 -5.72 -9.86
N LEU A 40 -3.50 -5.32 -8.70
CA LEU A 40 -4.42 -6.13 -7.91
C LEU A 40 -5.72 -6.41 -8.67
N GLY A 41 -6.31 -5.38 -9.27
CA GLY A 41 -7.57 -5.50 -10.02
C GLY A 41 -7.45 -6.45 -11.22
N VAL A 42 -6.39 -6.32 -12.01
CA VAL A 42 -6.08 -7.22 -13.13
C VAL A 42 -5.82 -8.65 -12.63
N GLY A 43 -4.96 -8.79 -11.63
CA GLY A 43 -4.59 -10.08 -11.06
C GLY A 43 -5.79 -10.84 -10.52
N PHE A 44 -6.64 -10.16 -9.74
CA PHE A 44 -7.84 -10.73 -9.15
C PHE A 44 -8.90 -11.12 -10.18
N THR A 45 -9.22 -10.23 -11.13
CA THR A 45 -10.25 -10.53 -12.14
C THR A 45 -9.84 -11.69 -13.05
N THR A 46 -8.54 -11.78 -13.37
CA THR A 46 -8.02 -12.90 -14.15
C THR A 46 -8.02 -14.20 -13.35
N SER A 47 -7.65 -14.16 -12.07
CA SER A 47 -7.52 -15.37 -11.24
C SER A 47 -8.85 -16.07 -10.96
N ILE A 48 -9.95 -15.32 -10.89
CA ILE A 48 -11.31 -15.87 -10.71
C ILE A 48 -11.96 -16.27 -12.05
N GLY A 49 -11.23 -16.18 -13.17
CA GLY A 49 -11.69 -16.63 -14.49
C GLY A 49 -12.76 -15.74 -15.13
N LEU A 50 -12.84 -14.45 -14.77
CA LEU A 50 -13.74 -13.54 -15.47
C LEU A 50 -13.32 -13.36 -16.93
N GLU A 51 -14.30 -13.11 -17.79
CA GLU A 51 -14.02 -12.84 -19.19
C GLU A 51 -13.09 -11.64 -19.38
N ALA A 52 -12.26 -11.67 -20.44
CA ALA A 52 -11.27 -10.64 -20.74
C ALA A 52 -11.84 -9.20 -20.74
N ARG A 53 -13.12 -9.04 -21.13
CA ARG A 53 -13.82 -7.73 -21.11
C ARG A 53 -13.93 -7.10 -19.72
N TYR A 54 -13.94 -7.90 -18.66
CA TYR A 54 -14.04 -7.42 -17.28
C TYR A 54 -12.67 -7.10 -16.65
N VAL A 55 -11.57 -7.50 -17.27
CA VAL A 55 -10.21 -7.23 -16.76
C VAL A 55 -9.94 -5.72 -16.70
N LEU A 56 -10.37 -4.97 -17.73
CA LEU A 56 -10.23 -3.51 -17.74
C LEU A 56 -11.04 -2.86 -16.62
N LEU A 57 -12.27 -3.32 -16.39
CA LEU A 57 -13.11 -2.83 -15.29
C LEU A 57 -12.50 -3.15 -13.93
N GLY A 58 -11.96 -4.36 -13.77
CA GLY A 58 -11.22 -4.77 -12.57
C GLY A 58 -10.01 -3.90 -12.32
N ALA A 59 -9.23 -3.60 -13.36
CA ALA A 59 -8.07 -2.71 -13.27
C ALA A 59 -8.49 -1.32 -12.78
N ILE A 60 -9.46 -0.69 -13.45
CA ILE A 60 -9.94 0.66 -13.09
C ILE A 60 -10.48 0.69 -11.67
N PHE A 61 -11.30 -0.30 -11.30
CA PHE A 61 -11.86 -0.39 -9.96
C PHE A 61 -10.77 -0.59 -8.91
N GLY A 62 -9.79 -1.46 -9.18
CA GLY A 62 -8.63 -1.66 -8.32
C GLY A 62 -7.81 -0.40 -8.12
N ALA A 63 -7.60 0.39 -9.19
CA ALA A 63 -6.93 1.69 -9.12
C ALA A 63 -7.66 2.66 -8.19
N ILE A 64 -8.97 2.85 -8.41
CA ILE A 64 -9.80 3.76 -7.62
C ILE A 64 -9.83 3.32 -6.15
N LEU A 65 -10.08 2.03 -5.91
CA LEU A 65 -10.15 1.47 -4.57
C LEU A 65 -8.82 1.61 -3.83
N SER A 66 -7.69 1.38 -4.50
CA SER A 66 -6.36 1.56 -3.89
C SER A 66 -6.09 3.00 -3.46
N ILE A 67 -6.56 3.99 -4.23
CA ILE A 67 -6.43 5.40 -3.87
C ILE A 67 -7.29 5.69 -2.65
N VAL A 68 -8.57 5.33 -2.68
CA VAL A 68 -9.52 5.58 -1.58
C VAL A 68 -9.02 4.92 -0.28
N LEU A 69 -8.73 3.62 -0.32
CA LEU A 69 -8.25 2.88 0.84
C LEU A 69 -6.85 3.33 1.27
N GLY A 70 -5.99 3.72 0.33
CA GLY A 70 -4.68 4.28 0.64
C GLY A 70 -4.78 5.59 1.44
N PHE A 71 -5.72 6.47 1.09
CA PHE A 71 -5.97 7.69 1.87
C PHE A 71 -6.59 7.39 3.25
N VAL A 72 -7.47 6.39 3.36
CA VAL A 72 -7.97 5.94 4.67
C VAL A 72 -6.81 5.43 5.53
N TRP A 73 -5.97 4.54 4.97
CA TRP A 73 -4.81 3.98 5.66
C TRP A 73 -3.82 5.06 6.10
N LEU A 74 -3.49 5.99 5.20
CA LEU A 74 -2.62 7.14 5.47
C LEU A 74 -3.18 7.99 6.61
N SER A 75 -4.47 8.33 6.55
CA SER A 75 -5.11 9.20 7.54
C SER A 75 -5.12 8.54 8.92
N LEU A 76 -5.45 7.25 9.00
CA LEU A 76 -5.39 6.49 10.25
C LEU A 76 -3.96 6.43 10.80
N THR A 77 -2.97 6.16 9.95
CA THR A 77 -1.56 6.13 10.35
C THR A 77 -1.11 7.50 10.86
N PHE A 78 -1.48 8.58 10.15
CA PHE A 78 -1.15 9.95 10.54
C PHE A 78 -1.78 10.32 11.87
N LEU A 79 -3.05 9.98 12.09
CA LEU A 79 -3.75 10.23 13.35
C LEU A 79 -3.12 9.45 14.50
N ILE A 80 -2.82 8.17 14.32
CA ILE A 80 -2.14 7.37 15.34
C ILE A 80 -0.76 7.96 15.65
N GLY A 81 0.02 8.31 14.62
CA GLY A 81 1.35 8.88 14.82
C GLY A 81 1.36 10.22 15.55
N THR A 82 0.44 11.12 15.18
CA THR A 82 0.36 12.47 15.75
C THR A 82 -0.38 12.53 17.08
N ARG A 83 -1.39 11.67 17.32
CA ARG A 83 -2.24 11.72 18.52
C ARG A 83 -1.86 10.71 19.60
N ILE A 84 -1.35 9.53 19.23
CA ILE A 84 -0.99 8.49 20.19
C ILE A 84 0.50 8.57 20.52
N PHE A 85 1.34 8.81 19.52
CA PHE A 85 2.79 8.89 19.69
C PHE A 85 3.34 10.31 19.68
N GLU A 86 2.47 11.32 19.57
CA GLU A 86 2.80 12.76 19.66
C GLU A 86 3.93 13.22 18.72
N VAL A 87 4.07 12.57 17.55
CA VAL A 87 5.09 12.95 16.56
C VAL A 87 4.61 14.10 15.68
N THR A 88 5.50 15.06 15.45
CA THR A 88 5.31 16.12 14.47
C THR A 88 5.72 15.64 13.07
N SER A 89 4.74 15.53 12.16
CA SER A 89 4.96 15.23 10.75
C SER A 89 3.97 15.99 9.90
N ASP A 90 4.37 16.33 8.68
CA ASP A 90 3.43 16.78 7.65
C ASP A 90 2.72 15.56 7.02
N TYR A 91 1.45 15.76 6.64
CA TYR A 91 0.61 14.71 6.06
C TYR A 91 1.20 14.15 4.76
N TRP A 92 1.68 15.03 3.88
CA TRP A 92 2.24 14.63 2.59
C TRP A 92 3.66 14.08 2.71
N SER A 93 4.43 14.54 3.69
CA SER A 93 5.72 13.93 4.05
C SER A 93 5.57 12.46 4.48
N LEU A 94 4.46 12.05 5.10
CA LEU A 94 4.14 10.64 5.36
C LEU A 94 3.56 9.93 4.12
N ALA A 95 2.68 10.60 3.39
CA ALA A 95 1.98 10.04 2.24
C ALA A 95 2.92 9.50 1.16
N ARG A 96 3.93 10.29 0.76
CA ARG A 96 4.85 9.97 -0.33
C ARG A 96 5.58 8.64 -0.10
N PRO A 97 6.35 8.46 1.00
CA PRO A 97 7.03 7.20 1.25
C PRO A 97 6.05 6.03 1.44
N MET A 98 4.90 6.25 2.10
CA MET A 98 3.91 5.20 2.32
C MET A 98 3.28 4.68 1.03
N PHE A 99 2.89 5.58 0.11
CA PHE A 99 2.34 5.19 -1.18
C PHE A 99 3.40 4.54 -2.07
N PHE A 100 4.65 4.99 -2.04
CA PHE A 100 5.75 4.28 -2.69
C PHE A 100 6.00 2.88 -2.09
N ALA A 101 5.71 2.67 -0.81
CA ALA A 101 5.78 1.36 -0.15
C ALA A 101 4.79 0.34 -0.72
N THR A 102 3.80 0.77 -1.52
CA THR A 102 2.89 -0.14 -2.26
C THR A 102 3.51 -0.69 -3.55
N SER A 103 4.73 -0.27 -3.92
CA SER A 103 5.46 -0.75 -5.12
C SER A 103 5.48 -2.28 -5.30
N PRO A 104 5.63 -3.11 -4.23
CA PRO A 104 5.55 -4.57 -4.37
C PRO A 104 4.21 -5.08 -4.91
N GLY A 105 3.15 -4.26 -4.94
CA GLY A 105 1.84 -4.61 -5.49
C GLY A 105 1.84 -4.98 -6.96
N LEU A 106 2.90 -4.68 -7.71
CA LEU A 106 3.12 -5.25 -9.05
C LEU A 106 3.16 -6.79 -9.03
N ALA A 107 3.51 -7.41 -7.89
CA ALA A 107 3.48 -8.86 -7.72
C ALA A 107 2.07 -9.46 -7.94
N PHE A 108 1.01 -8.67 -7.78
CA PHE A 108 -0.35 -9.14 -8.03
C PHE A 108 -0.60 -9.47 -9.52
N LEU A 109 0.22 -8.97 -10.45
CA LEU A 109 0.13 -9.40 -11.86
C LEU A 109 0.43 -10.89 -12.04
N PHE A 110 1.24 -11.49 -11.17
CA PHE A 110 1.49 -12.94 -11.22
C PHE A 110 0.24 -13.76 -10.88
N MET A 111 -0.81 -13.14 -10.30
CA MET A 111 -2.10 -13.79 -10.08
C MET A 111 -2.83 -14.14 -11.38
N SER A 112 -2.50 -13.47 -12.49
CA SER A 112 -3.07 -13.72 -13.82
C SER A 112 -2.55 -15.00 -14.47
N ILE A 113 -1.53 -15.66 -13.90
CA ILE A 113 -1.06 -16.96 -14.38
C ILE A 113 -2.16 -17.99 -14.05
N PRO A 114 -2.64 -18.79 -15.03
CA PRO A 114 -3.74 -19.74 -14.87
C PRO A 114 -3.32 -21.01 -14.09
N VAL A 115 -2.64 -20.82 -12.96
CA VAL A 115 -2.21 -21.85 -12.02
C VAL A 115 -2.60 -21.38 -10.64
N TRP A 116 -3.61 -22.02 -10.04
CA TRP A 116 -4.15 -21.70 -8.72
C TRP A 116 -3.09 -21.45 -7.62
N VAL A 117 -2.11 -22.35 -7.48
CA VAL A 117 -1.00 -22.23 -6.53
C VAL A 117 -0.19 -20.94 -6.75
N VAL A 118 0.08 -20.58 -8.01
CA VAL A 118 0.84 -19.36 -8.33
C VAL A 118 0.05 -18.13 -7.94
N SER A 119 -1.27 -18.13 -8.18
CA SER A 119 -2.14 -17.01 -7.82
C SER A 119 -2.21 -16.78 -6.32
N ASP A 120 -2.38 -17.84 -5.53
CA ASP A 120 -2.41 -17.73 -4.07
C ASP A 120 -1.06 -17.30 -3.48
N ILE A 121 0.05 -17.85 -3.99
CA ILE A 121 1.39 -17.43 -3.57
C ILE A 121 1.63 -15.97 -3.92
N ALA A 122 1.30 -15.54 -5.15
CA ALA A 122 1.48 -14.16 -5.58
C ALA A 122 0.68 -13.18 -4.71
N ARG A 123 -0.57 -13.53 -4.39
CA ARG A 123 -1.42 -12.77 -3.47
C ARG A 123 -0.81 -12.67 -2.07
N ALA A 124 -0.40 -13.80 -1.49
CA ALA A 124 0.18 -13.84 -0.15
C ALA A 124 1.49 -13.03 -0.08
N VAL A 125 2.39 -13.25 -1.04
CA VAL A 125 3.67 -12.52 -1.14
C VAL A 125 3.42 -11.02 -1.32
N GLY A 126 2.54 -10.62 -2.22
CA GLY A 126 2.23 -9.21 -2.46
C GLY A 126 1.69 -8.50 -1.21
N VAL A 127 0.74 -9.11 -0.50
CA VAL A 127 0.17 -8.54 0.74
C VAL A 127 1.23 -8.42 1.84
N VAL A 128 1.99 -9.49 2.10
CA VAL A 128 3.02 -9.49 3.14
C VAL A 128 4.14 -8.49 2.81
N TRP A 129 4.54 -8.40 1.54
CA TRP A 129 5.60 -7.49 1.12
C TRP A 129 5.16 -6.02 1.21
N ILE A 130 3.92 -5.69 0.82
CA ILE A 130 3.38 -4.34 1.03
C ILE A 130 3.29 -4.02 2.51
N ALA A 131 2.83 -4.96 3.35
CA ALA A 131 2.75 -4.76 4.80
C ALA A 131 4.12 -4.43 5.39
N ILE A 132 5.14 -5.25 5.10
CA ILE A 132 6.52 -5.00 5.55
C ILE A 132 7.03 -3.65 5.03
N SER A 133 6.85 -3.37 3.74
CA SER A 133 7.29 -2.10 3.14
C SER A 133 6.64 -0.89 3.80
N THR A 134 5.36 -1.00 4.14
CA THR A 134 4.58 0.06 4.79
C THR A 134 5.08 0.31 6.22
N VAL A 135 5.37 -0.74 6.98
CA VAL A 135 6.01 -0.61 8.31
C VAL A 135 7.35 0.11 8.18
N PHE A 136 8.22 -0.29 7.25
CA PHE A 136 9.51 0.41 7.09
C PHE A 136 9.36 1.86 6.62
N ALA A 137 8.39 2.14 5.75
CA ALA A 137 8.08 3.49 5.28
C ALA A 137 7.60 4.38 6.42
N VAL A 138 6.65 3.90 7.24
CA VAL A 138 6.14 4.63 8.41
C VAL A 138 7.24 4.84 9.44
N ARG A 139 8.07 3.82 9.69
CA ARG A 139 9.21 3.90 10.59
C ARG A 139 10.12 5.07 10.23
N ALA A 140 10.58 5.13 8.98
CA ALA A 140 11.47 6.19 8.55
C ALA A 140 10.76 7.55 8.43
N ALA A 141 9.51 7.58 7.94
CA ALA A 141 8.78 8.81 7.73
C ALA A 141 8.44 9.54 9.05
N LEU A 142 8.01 8.80 10.08
CA LEU A 142 7.67 9.35 11.39
C LEU A 142 8.85 9.35 12.37
N GLY A 143 10.02 8.83 11.98
CA GLY A 143 11.16 8.71 12.89
C GLY A 143 10.90 7.76 14.06
N PHE A 144 10.06 6.73 13.85
CA PHE A 144 9.79 5.71 14.84
C PHE A 144 10.93 4.69 14.94
N ASP A 145 10.96 3.98 16.07
CA ASP A 145 11.59 2.67 16.13
C ASP A 145 10.68 1.59 15.51
N THR A 146 11.20 0.37 15.37
CA THR A 146 10.48 -0.73 14.74
C THR A 146 9.21 -1.13 15.51
N GLN A 147 9.21 -1.06 16.84
CA GLN A 147 8.05 -1.47 17.65
C GLN A 147 6.89 -0.50 17.48
N ARG A 148 7.14 0.82 17.56
CA ARG A 148 6.10 1.84 17.34
C ARG A 148 5.50 1.74 15.94
N SER A 149 6.33 1.57 14.92
CA SER A 149 5.82 1.45 13.55
C SER A 149 4.99 0.18 13.33
N LEU A 150 5.41 -0.95 13.89
CA LEU A 150 4.63 -2.18 13.85
C LEU A 150 3.30 -2.03 14.61
N LEU A 151 3.33 -1.40 15.79
CA LEU A 151 2.14 -1.14 16.58
C LEU A 151 1.16 -0.23 15.84
N THR A 152 1.65 0.84 15.19
CA THR A 152 0.82 1.68 14.31
C THR A 152 0.17 0.86 13.21
N PHE A 153 0.94 0.03 12.51
CA PHE A 153 0.41 -0.84 11.45
C PHE A 153 -0.70 -1.77 11.97
N ILE A 154 -0.48 -2.43 13.12
CA ILE A 154 -1.46 -3.33 13.74
C ILE A 154 -2.72 -2.58 14.14
N LEU A 155 -2.60 -1.39 14.76
CA LEU A 155 -3.74 -0.57 15.14
C LEU A 155 -4.56 -0.13 13.94
N VAL A 156 -3.91 0.34 12.87
CA VAL A 156 -4.61 0.70 11.61
C VAL A 156 -5.32 -0.52 11.03
N ALA A 157 -4.64 -1.67 10.94
CA ALA A 157 -5.21 -2.90 10.42
C ALA A 157 -6.45 -3.34 11.22
N LEU A 158 -6.38 -3.31 12.55
CA LEU A 158 -7.51 -3.66 13.42
C LEU A 158 -8.70 -2.72 13.21
N ILE A 159 -8.46 -1.40 13.15
CA ILE A 159 -9.51 -0.42 12.89
C ILE A 159 -10.20 -0.73 11.55
N VAL A 160 -9.43 -0.92 10.49
CA VAL A 160 -9.97 -1.22 9.15
C VAL A 160 -10.77 -2.52 9.13
N ILE A 161 -10.26 -3.58 9.75
CA ILE A 161 -10.95 -4.89 9.82
C ILE A 161 -12.27 -4.77 10.58
N ILE A 162 -12.27 -4.10 11.73
CA ILE A 162 -13.49 -3.90 12.54
C ILE A 162 -14.50 -3.05 11.78
N SER A 163 -14.06 -1.95 11.15
CA SER A 163 -14.93 -1.10 10.33
C SER A 163 -15.54 -1.88 9.17
N TYR A 164 -14.76 -2.70 8.47
CA TYR A 164 -15.27 -3.54 7.40
C TYR A 164 -16.30 -4.56 7.89
N GLY A 165 -16.01 -5.25 9.00
CA GLY A 165 -16.93 -6.22 9.61
C GLY A 165 -18.28 -5.60 9.99
N LEU A 166 -18.24 -4.41 10.61
CA LEU A 166 -19.44 -3.64 10.96
C LEU A 166 -20.27 -3.28 9.73
N VAL A 167 -19.63 -2.72 8.68
CA VAL A 167 -20.33 -2.34 7.44
C VAL A 167 -20.94 -3.57 6.75
N SER A 168 -20.27 -4.72 6.77
CA SER A 168 -20.77 -5.95 6.16
C SER A 168 -21.95 -6.60 6.91
N SER A 169 -22.21 -6.17 8.15
CA SER A 169 -23.28 -6.71 9.00
C SER A 169 -24.61 -5.95 8.92
N ILE A 170 -24.62 -4.81 8.21
CA ILE A 170 -25.80 -3.95 7.95
C ILE A 170 -26.41 -4.36 6.61
#